data_AF-A0A5C8U2Y1-F1
#
_entry.id   AF-A0A5C8U2Y1-F1
#
_cell.length_a   1.000
_cell.length_b   1.000
_cell.length_c   1.000
_cell.angle_alpha   90.00
_cell.angle_beta   90.00
_cell.angle_gamma   90.00
#
_symmetry.space_group_name_H-M   'P 1'
#
loop_
_entity.id
_entity.type
_entity.pdbx_description
1 polymer ?
#
loop_
_entity_poly.entity_id
_entity_poly.type
_entity_poly.pdbx_seq_one_letter_code
_entity_poly.pdbx_strand_id
1 'polypeptide(L)'
;MAGLEQKIDGIRDPDLRAELEAARGGFLFAQIVEHLLFRQRDRDAQAATENSQKTRREGMARDQRRRDAVREVIENEPAVPENLQHIHSVLALCGLPYRDPGPVREVLREYGRNSLSLSAGRLKNPITGEMEMQGLPYGPKARLVLLHLCTEAVRQRSPVIAVADSLSGFMREMGFAVTGGERGTIGAFKEQLNRLAACSMQIGLWDGKETASTLTVPPFRRLDLWRPQGSGEVVWQREVQFHQDFYESLIKHALPVDIRAARALSGSARKLDLLFWAGYRLRALQRPLRLTWDNLHKQFGADNASQRSFRQAFKADLAGVLEVFPRLPITLDERGMVLNPADPSALIVPPKAIGLARKKRNAA
;
A
#
# COMPACT_ATOMS: atom_id res chain seq x y z
N MET A 1 -3.10 -32.18 50.20
CA MET A 1 -1.72 -32.52 49.78
C MET A 1 -1.68 -32.90 48.30
N ALA A 2 -2.44 -33.92 47.84
CA ALA A 2 -2.42 -34.39 46.44
C ALA A 2 -2.68 -33.33 45.34
N GLY A 3 -3.51 -32.31 45.61
CA GLY A 3 -3.80 -31.24 44.64
C GLY A 3 -2.74 -30.14 44.56
N LEU A 4 -1.83 -30.03 45.54
CA LEU A 4 -0.76 -29.01 45.53
C LEU A 4 0.48 -29.52 44.78
N GLU A 5 0.82 -30.79 44.98
CA GLU A 5 1.93 -31.46 44.26
C GLU A 5 1.67 -31.47 42.75
N GLN A 6 0.46 -31.81 42.31
CA GLN A 6 0.08 -31.73 40.89
C GLN A 6 0.20 -30.32 40.30
N LYS A 7 -0.07 -29.27 41.10
CA LYS A 7 0.07 -27.88 40.67
C LYS A 7 1.55 -27.48 40.55
N ILE A 8 2.39 -27.96 41.46
CA ILE A 8 3.85 -27.77 41.44
C ILE A 8 4.46 -28.45 40.20
N ASP A 9 4.07 -29.69 39.90
CA ASP A 9 4.52 -30.42 38.70
C ASP A 9 4.16 -29.69 37.40
N GLY A 10 3.07 -28.92 37.42
CA GLY A 10 2.64 -28.08 36.31
C GLY A 10 3.57 -26.91 35.99
N ILE A 11 4.45 -26.49 36.92
CA ILE A 11 5.41 -25.38 36.74
C ILE A 11 6.71 -25.93 36.17
N ARG A 12 7.08 -25.50 34.95
CA ARG A 12 8.18 -26.09 34.17
C ARG A 12 9.29 -25.09 33.88
N ASP A 13 8.96 -23.82 33.71
CA ASP A 13 9.92 -22.80 33.33
C ASP A 13 10.99 -22.62 34.43
N PRO A 14 12.28 -22.50 34.08
CA PRO A 14 13.38 -22.46 35.06
C PRO A 14 13.29 -21.29 36.05
N ASP A 15 12.84 -20.12 35.59
CA ASP A 15 12.66 -18.93 36.42
C ASP A 15 11.48 -19.09 37.40
N LEU A 16 10.35 -19.62 36.93
CA LEU A 16 9.19 -19.90 37.79
C LEU A 16 9.49 -20.98 38.82
N ARG A 17 10.32 -21.97 38.48
CA ARG A 17 10.81 -22.97 39.44
C ARG A 17 11.73 -22.38 40.50
N ALA A 18 12.59 -21.44 40.14
CA ALA A 18 13.42 -20.73 41.11
C ALA A 18 12.56 -19.88 42.09
N GLU A 19 11.54 -19.18 41.58
CA GLU A 19 10.56 -18.45 42.40
C GLU A 19 9.78 -19.40 43.34
N LEU A 20 9.41 -20.58 42.84
CA LEU A 20 8.73 -21.61 43.64
C LEU A 20 9.58 -22.12 44.80
N GLU A 21 10.85 -22.43 44.55
CA GLU A 21 11.76 -22.91 45.61
C GLU A 21 12.06 -21.81 46.64
N ALA A 22 12.18 -20.56 46.22
CA ALA A 22 12.36 -19.42 47.13
C ALA A 22 11.16 -19.19 48.07
N ALA A 23 9.95 -19.55 47.63
CA ALA A 23 8.72 -19.41 48.41
C ALA A 23 8.44 -20.59 49.35
N ARG A 24 9.24 -21.67 49.26
CA ARG A 24 8.97 -22.95 49.94
C ARG A 24 8.99 -22.80 51.46
N GLY A 25 7.96 -23.33 52.12
CA GLY A 25 7.79 -23.23 53.58
C GLY A 25 7.17 -21.90 54.07
N GLY A 26 6.87 -20.95 53.18
CA GLY A 26 6.20 -19.70 53.53
C GLY A 26 4.69 -19.85 53.78
N PHE A 27 4.11 -18.96 54.60
CA PHE A 27 2.69 -18.95 54.94
C PHE A 27 1.75 -18.85 53.71
N LEU A 28 2.18 -18.14 52.65
CA LEU A 28 1.40 -17.95 51.41
C LEU A 28 1.79 -18.93 50.29
N PHE A 29 2.54 -20.00 50.59
CA PHE A 29 3.11 -20.89 49.57
C PHE A 29 2.07 -21.44 48.60
N ALA A 30 0.89 -21.86 49.09
CA ALA A 30 -0.17 -22.39 48.22
C ALA A 30 -0.71 -21.35 47.22
N GLN A 31 -0.81 -20.07 47.61
CA GLN A 31 -1.23 -18.98 46.72
C GLN A 31 -0.15 -18.64 45.69
N ILE A 32 1.12 -18.68 46.11
CA ILE A 32 2.27 -18.47 45.21
C ILE A 32 2.31 -19.57 44.15
N VAL A 33 2.09 -20.83 44.53
CA VAL A 33 1.97 -21.96 43.58
C VAL A 33 0.87 -21.72 42.55
N GLU A 34 -0.30 -21.24 42.97
CA GLU A 34 -1.39 -20.93 42.03
C GLU A 34 -1.05 -19.79 41.07
N HIS A 35 -0.41 -18.73 41.57
CA HIS A 35 0.03 -17.61 40.74
C HIS A 35 1.11 -18.03 39.73
N LEU A 36 2.09 -18.82 40.14
CA LEU A 36 3.14 -19.32 39.26
C LEU A 36 2.59 -20.29 38.22
N LEU A 37 1.65 -21.16 38.59
CA LEU A 37 0.97 -22.05 37.64
C LEU A 37 0.13 -21.28 36.62
N PHE A 38 -0.53 -20.19 37.04
CA PHE A 38 -1.23 -19.29 36.13
C PHE A 38 -0.25 -18.65 35.13
N ARG A 39 0.89 -18.12 35.59
CA ARG A 39 1.94 -17.56 34.72
C ARG A 39 2.50 -18.59 33.73
N GLN A 40 2.74 -19.83 34.18
CA GLN A 40 3.17 -20.92 33.31
C GLN A 40 2.13 -21.21 32.23
N ARG A 41 0.85 -21.34 32.59
CA ARG A 41 -0.24 -21.62 31.64
C ARG A 41 -0.39 -20.50 30.61
N ASP A 42 -0.25 -19.24 31.03
CA ASP A 42 -0.30 -18.09 30.14
C ASP A 42 0.87 -18.12 29.14
N ARG A 43 2.09 -18.41 29.60
CA ARG A 43 3.26 -18.60 28.73
C ARG A 43 3.12 -19.79 27.79
N ASP A 44 2.63 -20.93 28.27
CA ASP A 44 2.37 -22.11 27.44
C ASP A 44 1.34 -21.79 26.33
N ALA A 45 0.28 -21.05 26.68
CA ALA A 45 -0.75 -20.64 25.72
C ALA A 45 -0.19 -19.66 24.67
N GLN A 46 0.66 -18.72 25.08
CA GLN A 46 1.37 -17.82 24.17
C GLN A 46 2.32 -18.59 23.25
N ALA A 47 3.17 -19.47 23.80
CA ALA A 47 4.10 -20.30 23.03
C ALA A 47 3.38 -21.26 22.08
N ALA A 48 2.24 -21.83 22.48
CA ALA A 48 1.41 -22.66 21.62
C ALA A 48 0.81 -21.85 20.46
N THR A 49 0.36 -20.62 20.73
CA THR A 49 -0.15 -19.69 19.71
C THR A 49 0.96 -19.33 18.72
N GLU A 50 2.13 -18.91 19.21
CA GLU A 50 3.29 -18.56 18.38
C GLU A 50 3.77 -19.75 17.53
N ASN A 51 3.88 -20.94 18.12
CA ASN A 51 4.24 -22.15 17.39
C ASN A 51 3.21 -22.50 16.31
N SER A 52 1.91 -22.43 16.63
CA SER A 52 0.85 -22.70 15.64
C SER A 52 0.90 -21.71 14.47
N GLN A 53 1.15 -20.43 14.75
CA GLN A 53 1.31 -19.40 13.73
C GLN A 53 2.57 -19.62 12.89
N LYS A 54 3.69 -20.01 13.53
CA LYS A 54 4.94 -20.32 12.86
C LYS A 54 4.79 -21.50 11.91
N THR A 55 4.22 -22.61 12.37
CA THR A 55 3.93 -23.79 11.55
C THR A 55 2.99 -23.45 10.40
N ARG A 56 1.95 -22.65 10.65
CA ARG A 56 1.03 -22.16 9.61
C ARG A 56 1.78 -21.35 8.54
N ARG A 57 2.74 -20.51 8.94
CA ARG A 57 3.57 -19.69 8.02
C ARG A 57 4.58 -20.53 7.25
N GLU A 58 5.16 -21.57 7.84
CA GLU A 58 6.14 -22.44 7.17
C GLU A 58 5.56 -23.11 5.92
N GLY A 59 4.27 -23.47 5.95
CA GLY A 59 3.56 -24.01 4.78
C GLY A 59 3.21 -22.99 3.68
N MET A 60 3.43 -21.69 3.91
CA MET A 60 3.06 -20.64 2.96
C MET A 60 4.19 -20.26 2.00
N ALA A 61 3.80 -19.89 0.78
CA ALA A 61 4.71 -19.26 -0.17
C ALA A 61 5.29 -17.95 0.41
N ARG A 62 6.50 -17.57 0.01
CA ARG A 62 7.23 -16.37 0.51
C ARG A 62 6.36 -15.11 0.53
N ASP A 63 5.67 -14.83 -0.57
CA ASP A 63 4.84 -13.63 -0.69
C ASP A 63 3.59 -13.68 0.17
N GLN A 64 3.04 -14.87 0.40
CA GLN A 64 1.88 -15.07 1.27
C GLN A 64 2.28 -14.90 2.73
N ARG A 65 3.42 -15.46 3.16
CA ARG A 65 4.00 -15.19 4.50
C ARG A 65 4.18 -13.71 4.74
N ARG A 66 4.72 -12.97 3.75
CA ARG A 66 4.90 -11.52 3.86
C ARG A 66 3.58 -10.79 4.06
N ARG A 67 2.53 -11.16 3.33
CA ARG A 67 1.19 -10.56 3.47
C ARG A 67 0.55 -10.93 4.81
N ASP A 68 0.72 -12.17 5.26
CA ASP A 68 0.21 -12.65 6.54
C ASP A 68 0.86 -11.94 7.73
N ALA A 69 2.18 -11.71 7.69
CA ALA A 69 2.88 -10.90 8.68
C ALA A 69 2.41 -9.44 8.68
N VAL A 70 2.19 -8.86 7.51
CA VAL A 70 1.64 -7.50 7.41
C VAL A 70 0.20 -7.41 7.89
N ARG A 71 -0.63 -8.43 7.63
CA ARG A 71 -2.00 -8.49 8.18
C ARG A 71 -1.98 -8.39 9.69
N GLU A 72 -1.17 -9.22 10.35
CA GLU A 72 -1.06 -9.23 11.81
C GLU A 72 -0.66 -7.85 12.35
N VAL A 73 0.31 -7.19 11.72
CA VAL A 73 0.71 -5.83 12.08
C VAL A 73 -0.45 -4.85 11.90
N ILE A 74 -1.18 -4.90 10.78
CA ILE A 74 -2.32 -4.00 10.53
C ILE A 74 -3.50 -4.24 11.50
N GLU A 75 -3.75 -5.50 11.87
CA GLU A 75 -4.83 -5.87 12.79
C GLU A 75 -4.55 -5.43 14.24
N ASN A 76 -3.28 -5.43 14.64
CA ASN A 76 -2.85 -5.08 16.00
C ASN A 76 -2.43 -3.60 16.15
N GLU A 77 -1.95 -2.96 15.08
CA GLU A 77 -1.48 -1.58 15.10
C GLU A 77 -2.31 -0.69 14.16
N PRO A 78 -2.98 0.35 14.70
CA PRO A 78 -3.82 1.23 13.91
C PRO A 78 -3.02 2.02 12.87
N ALA A 79 -3.71 2.46 11.81
CA ALA A 79 -3.14 3.40 10.86
C ALA A 79 -2.98 4.79 11.52
N VAL A 80 -1.75 5.29 11.52
CA VAL A 80 -1.31 6.58 12.09
C VAL A 80 -0.65 7.43 11.00
N PRO A 81 -0.52 8.76 11.15
CA PRO A 81 0.04 9.62 10.09
C PRO A 81 1.40 9.16 9.52
N GLU A 82 2.23 8.49 10.32
CA GLU A 82 3.58 8.02 9.96
C GLU A 82 3.56 6.86 8.96
N ASN A 83 2.54 6.00 9.03
CA ASN A 83 2.37 4.86 8.13
C ASN A 83 1.28 5.11 7.05
N LEU A 84 0.78 6.34 6.95
CA LEU A 84 -0.10 6.79 5.88
C LEU A 84 0.66 7.51 4.77
N GLN A 85 0.44 7.03 3.54
CA GLN A 85 0.84 7.69 2.31
C GLN A 85 -0.39 8.21 1.58
N HIS A 86 -0.19 9.13 0.63
CA HIS A 86 -1.25 9.78 -0.12
C HIS A 86 -1.01 9.65 -1.62
N ILE A 87 -2.04 9.31 -2.37
CA ILE A 87 -2.04 9.33 -3.84
C ILE A 87 -3.21 10.17 -4.34
N HIS A 88 -3.08 10.79 -5.51
CA HIS A 88 -4.21 11.46 -6.14
C HIS A 88 -5.30 10.42 -6.48
N SER A 89 -6.54 10.65 -6.05
CA SER A 89 -7.64 9.67 -6.24
C SER A 89 -7.90 9.28 -7.70
N VAL A 90 -7.66 10.16 -8.68
CA VAL A 90 -7.70 9.80 -10.11
C VAL A 90 -6.80 8.61 -10.44
N LEU A 91 -5.61 8.50 -9.83
CA LEU A 91 -4.67 7.40 -10.06
C LEU A 91 -5.13 6.11 -9.37
N ALA A 92 -6.01 6.20 -8.38
CA ALA A 92 -6.68 5.05 -7.77
C ALA A 92 -7.82 4.50 -8.66
N LEU A 93 -8.40 5.34 -9.51
CA LEU A 93 -9.51 4.99 -10.39
C LEU A 93 -9.04 4.63 -11.81
N CYS A 94 -8.10 5.41 -12.33
CA CYS A 94 -7.50 5.31 -13.66
C CYS A 94 -6.01 5.03 -13.48
N GLY A 95 -5.66 3.76 -13.25
CA GLY A 95 -4.28 3.35 -13.00
C GLY A 95 -3.37 3.42 -14.23
N LEU A 96 -2.05 3.42 -14.00
CA LEU A 96 -1.05 3.34 -15.08
C LEU A 96 -1.13 1.98 -15.83
N PRO A 97 -0.48 1.80 -16.98
CA PRO A 97 -0.28 0.47 -17.55
C PRO A 97 0.32 -0.54 -16.55
N TYR A 98 -0.10 -1.81 -16.62
CA TYR A 98 0.42 -2.87 -15.74
C TYR A 98 1.77 -3.43 -16.18
N ARG A 99 2.02 -3.41 -17.50
CA ARG A 99 3.24 -3.88 -18.16
C ARG A 99 3.75 -2.78 -19.08
N ASP A 100 4.97 -2.94 -19.58
CA ASP A 100 5.51 -2.01 -20.57
C ASP A 100 4.60 -2.01 -21.80
N PRO A 101 3.99 -0.87 -22.16
CA PRO A 101 3.16 -0.79 -23.34
C PRO A 101 4.00 -0.69 -24.64
N GLY A 102 5.33 -0.73 -24.54
CA GLY A 102 6.24 -0.79 -25.68
C GLY A 102 6.21 0.51 -26.49
N PRO A 103 5.94 0.48 -27.81
CA PRO A 103 5.98 1.66 -28.65
C PRO A 103 4.78 2.61 -28.45
N VAL A 104 3.75 2.19 -27.71
CA VAL A 104 2.55 2.99 -27.45
C VAL A 104 2.95 4.31 -26.77
N ARG A 105 2.49 5.40 -27.38
CA ARG A 105 2.82 6.77 -26.96
C ARG A 105 1.77 7.39 -26.06
N GLU A 106 0.53 6.97 -26.22
CA GLU A 106 -0.61 7.50 -25.48
C GLU A 106 -1.50 6.38 -24.97
N VAL A 107 -1.95 6.52 -23.73
CA VAL A 107 -2.92 5.61 -23.11
C VAL A 107 -4.00 6.43 -22.45
N LEU A 108 -5.25 6.15 -22.82
CA LEU A 108 -6.43 6.66 -22.15
C LEU A 108 -7.01 5.58 -21.22
N ARG A 109 -7.31 5.97 -19.99
CA ARG A 109 -8.05 5.16 -19.03
C ARG A 109 -9.27 5.93 -18.56
N GLU A 110 -10.42 5.28 -18.59
CA GLU A 110 -11.70 5.87 -18.22
C GLU A 110 -12.33 5.08 -17.09
N TYR A 111 -12.87 5.79 -16.10
CA TYR A 111 -13.63 5.22 -15.01
C TYR A 111 -14.80 6.12 -14.64
N GLY A 112 -15.99 5.75 -15.14
CA GLY A 112 -17.21 6.51 -14.94
C GLY A 112 -17.08 7.91 -15.52
N ARG A 113 -16.94 8.91 -14.64
CA ARG A 113 -16.80 10.32 -15.03
C ARG A 113 -15.38 10.87 -14.92
N ASN A 114 -14.41 9.99 -14.67
CA ASN A 114 -13.01 10.36 -14.58
C ASN A 114 -12.27 9.75 -15.76
N SER A 115 -11.35 10.48 -16.34
CA SER A 115 -10.43 9.97 -17.33
C SER A 115 -9.00 10.41 -17.02
N LEU A 116 -8.05 9.57 -17.38
CA LEU A 116 -6.62 9.85 -17.33
C LEU A 116 -6.04 9.53 -18.69
N SER A 117 -5.56 10.56 -19.39
CA SER A 117 -4.70 10.39 -20.55
C SER A 117 -3.24 10.50 -20.13
N LEU A 118 -2.42 9.57 -20.58
CA LEU A 118 -0.97 9.58 -20.40
C LEU A 118 -0.32 9.72 -21.76
N SER A 119 0.52 10.73 -21.93
CA SER A 119 1.35 10.89 -23.13
C SER A 119 2.82 10.77 -22.76
N ALA A 120 3.56 9.90 -23.45
CA ALA A 120 4.99 9.75 -23.27
C ALA A 120 5.74 10.94 -23.88
N GLY A 121 6.77 11.43 -23.18
CA GLY A 121 7.56 12.58 -23.60
C GLY A 121 9.03 12.27 -23.84
N ARG A 122 9.84 13.32 -23.80
CA ARG A 122 11.29 13.29 -24.02
C ARG A 122 12.01 13.89 -22.82
N LEU A 123 13.23 13.44 -22.57
CA LEU A 123 14.16 14.07 -21.63
C LEU A 123 15.44 14.46 -22.35
N LYS A 124 16.04 15.57 -21.91
CA LYS A 124 17.38 15.95 -22.35
C LYS A 124 18.38 15.04 -21.62
N ASN A 125 19.17 14.26 -22.37
CA ASN A 125 20.26 13.49 -21.76
C ASN A 125 21.35 14.47 -21.29
N PRO A 126 21.75 14.45 -20.00
CA PRO A 126 22.72 15.39 -19.46
C PRO A 126 24.16 15.15 -19.94
N ILE A 127 24.45 13.96 -20.49
CA ILE A 127 25.78 13.57 -21.01
C ILE A 127 25.88 13.85 -22.51
N THR A 128 24.94 13.35 -23.31
CA THR A 128 24.98 13.51 -24.78
C THR A 128 24.37 14.84 -25.25
N GLY A 129 23.54 15.47 -24.42
CA GLY A 129 22.79 16.66 -24.81
C GLY A 129 21.66 16.37 -25.80
N GLU A 130 21.33 15.12 -26.09
CA GLU A 130 20.26 14.77 -27.04
C GLU A 130 18.88 14.72 -26.37
N MET A 131 17.82 14.92 -27.15
CA MET A 131 16.44 14.75 -26.69
C MET A 131 16.01 13.29 -26.83
N GLU A 132 16.19 12.52 -25.76
CA GLU A 132 15.88 11.10 -25.71
C GLU A 132 14.41 10.84 -25.44
N MET A 133 13.83 9.95 -26.25
CA MET A 133 12.46 9.54 -26.09
C MET A 133 12.31 8.58 -24.91
N GLN A 134 11.35 8.86 -24.02
CA GLN A 134 10.99 7.94 -22.94
C GLN A 134 9.68 7.23 -23.27
N GLY A 135 9.49 6.02 -22.73
CA GLY A 135 8.22 5.30 -22.81
C GLY A 135 7.20 5.77 -21.76
N LEU A 136 6.00 5.21 -21.79
CA LEU A 136 4.98 5.47 -20.76
C LEU A 136 5.38 4.81 -19.42
N PRO A 137 5.11 5.44 -18.27
CA PRO A 137 5.35 4.85 -16.95
C PRO A 137 4.40 3.67 -16.72
N TYR A 138 4.88 2.60 -16.11
CA TYR A 138 4.09 1.38 -15.92
C TYR A 138 4.49 0.59 -14.67
N GLY A 139 3.67 -0.42 -14.38
CA GLY A 139 3.99 -1.44 -13.39
C GLY A 139 3.93 -0.91 -11.95
N PRO A 140 4.39 -1.74 -10.98
CA PRO A 140 4.23 -1.42 -9.57
C PRO A 140 5.20 -0.32 -9.09
N LYS A 141 6.40 -0.24 -9.68
CA LYS A 141 7.41 0.76 -9.28
C LYS A 141 6.93 2.18 -9.54
N ALA A 142 6.44 2.48 -10.74
CA ALA A 142 5.94 3.82 -11.06
C ALA A 142 4.80 4.27 -10.11
N ARG A 143 3.90 3.35 -9.75
CA ARG A 143 2.81 3.61 -8.79
C ARG A 143 3.32 3.95 -7.40
N LEU A 144 4.30 3.20 -6.91
CA LEU A 144 4.90 3.43 -5.60
C LEU A 144 5.72 4.72 -5.55
N VAL A 145 6.37 5.08 -6.66
CA VAL A 145 7.00 6.40 -6.82
C VAL A 145 5.96 7.51 -6.73
N LEU A 146 4.86 7.43 -7.50
CA LEU A 146 3.79 8.43 -7.45
C LEU A 146 3.18 8.54 -6.05
N LEU A 147 2.89 7.40 -5.40
CA LEU A 147 2.39 7.36 -4.03
C LEU A 147 3.33 8.09 -3.07
N HIS A 148 4.63 7.85 -3.16
CA HIS A 148 5.61 8.49 -2.28
C HIS A 148 5.77 9.99 -2.59
N LEU A 149 5.94 10.39 -3.86
CA LEU A 149 6.07 11.80 -4.24
C LEU A 149 4.81 12.60 -3.87
N CYS A 150 3.62 12.06 -4.09
CA CYS A 150 2.36 12.68 -3.67
C CYS A 150 2.30 12.82 -2.14
N THR A 151 2.79 11.82 -1.40
CA THR A 151 2.87 11.89 0.07
C THR A 151 3.76 13.03 0.52
N GLU A 152 4.95 13.17 -0.07
CA GLU A 152 5.88 14.24 0.29
C GLU A 152 5.28 15.63 -0.02
N ALA A 153 4.58 15.79 -1.15
CA ALA A 153 3.88 17.04 -1.46
C ALA A 153 2.78 17.38 -0.45
N VAL A 154 2.00 16.39 -0.02
CA VAL A 154 0.96 16.56 1.01
C VAL A 154 1.59 16.86 2.38
N ARG A 155 2.67 16.16 2.74
CA ARG A 155 3.36 16.29 4.03
C ARG A 155 4.07 17.64 4.17
N GLN A 156 4.83 18.03 3.16
CA GLN A 156 5.56 19.30 3.13
C GLN A 156 4.66 20.49 2.79
N ARG A 157 3.41 20.22 2.34
CA ARG A 157 2.44 21.23 1.91
C ARG A 157 3.04 22.22 0.90
N SER A 158 3.76 21.66 -0.06
CA SER A 158 4.47 22.43 -1.08
C SER A 158 4.41 21.72 -2.43
N PRO A 159 4.24 22.46 -3.55
CA PRO A 159 4.44 21.93 -4.90
C PRO A 159 5.92 21.66 -5.20
N VAL A 160 6.84 22.22 -4.41
CA VAL A 160 8.29 21.97 -4.49
C VAL A 160 8.69 21.15 -3.28
N ILE A 161 9.08 19.89 -3.48
CA ILE A 161 9.38 18.96 -2.40
C ILE A 161 10.86 18.60 -2.36
N ALA A 162 11.40 18.51 -1.15
CA ALA A 162 12.69 17.90 -0.92
C ALA A 162 12.53 16.37 -0.94
N VAL A 163 13.44 15.67 -1.63
CA VAL A 163 13.55 14.20 -1.64
C VAL A 163 14.90 13.77 -1.09
N ALA A 164 15.04 12.47 -0.79
CA ALA A 164 16.26 11.89 -0.24
C ALA A 164 17.54 12.28 -0.99
N ASP A 165 18.66 12.23 -0.28
CA ASP A 165 19.98 12.70 -0.76
C ASP A 165 20.58 11.86 -1.89
N SER A 166 20.01 10.67 -2.14
CA SER A 166 20.41 9.78 -3.21
C SER A 166 19.24 8.92 -3.67
N LEU A 167 19.33 8.40 -4.91
CA LEU A 167 18.36 7.43 -5.43
C LEU A 167 18.21 6.20 -4.50
N SER A 168 19.34 5.71 -3.97
CA SER A 168 19.34 4.59 -3.02
C SER A 168 18.62 4.95 -1.72
N GLY A 169 18.80 6.18 -1.21
CA GLY A 169 18.05 6.69 -0.06
C GLY A 169 16.55 6.73 -0.34
N PHE A 170 16.18 7.31 -1.47
CA PHE A 170 14.80 7.41 -1.93
C PHE A 170 14.13 6.02 -2.02
N MET A 171 14.81 5.05 -2.65
CA MET A 171 14.35 3.66 -2.73
C MET A 171 14.13 3.01 -1.35
N ARG A 172 15.02 3.27 -0.38
CA ARG A 172 14.88 2.74 0.99
C ARG A 172 13.68 3.35 1.71
N GLU A 173 13.41 4.64 1.53
CA GLU A 173 12.25 5.30 2.13
C GLU A 173 10.93 4.68 1.66
N MET A 174 10.84 4.28 0.39
CA MET A 174 9.70 3.52 -0.12
C MET A 174 9.68 2.05 0.34
N GLY A 175 10.78 1.54 0.91
CA GLY A 175 10.92 0.17 1.38
C GLY A 175 11.30 -0.82 0.27
N PHE A 176 11.96 -0.36 -0.79
CA PHE A 176 12.55 -1.23 -1.79
C PHE A 176 13.95 -1.69 -1.39
N ALA A 177 14.29 -2.93 -1.70
CA ALA A 177 15.66 -3.40 -1.65
C ALA A 177 16.48 -2.63 -2.70
N VAL A 178 17.67 -2.17 -2.32
CA VAL A 178 18.61 -1.46 -3.19
C VAL A 178 19.65 -2.47 -3.65
N THR A 179 19.53 -2.93 -4.89
CA THR A 179 20.48 -3.88 -5.50
C THR A 179 20.96 -3.36 -6.85
N GLY A 180 22.28 -3.44 -7.07
CA GLY A 180 22.93 -3.08 -8.33
C GLY A 180 23.02 -4.24 -9.33
N GLY A 181 23.70 -4.00 -10.44
CA GLY A 181 23.90 -4.98 -11.52
C GLY A 181 22.75 -5.02 -12.53
N GLU A 182 22.91 -5.81 -13.60
CA GLU A 182 21.96 -5.94 -14.71
C GLU A 182 20.55 -6.36 -14.26
N ARG A 183 20.48 -7.23 -13.25
CA ARG A 183 19.22 -7.71 -12.64
C ARG A 183 18.85 -6.94 -11.35
N GLY A 184 19.55 -5.85 -11.07
CA GLY A 184 19.34 -5.02 -9.89
C GLY A 184 18.04 -4.22 -9.93
N THR A 185 17.58 -3.78 -8.76
CA THR A 185 16.38 -2.94 -8.65
C THR A 185 16.58 -1.51 -9.10
N ILE A 186 17.82 -0.99 -9.00
CA ILE A 186 18.18 0.41 -9.28
C ILE A 186 17.88 0.79 -10.73
N GLY A 187 18.32 -0.01 -11.71
CA GLY A 187 18.15 0.30 -13.14
C GLY A 187 16.69 0.43 -13.54
N ALA A 188 15.88 -0.59 -13.23
CA ALA A 188 14.46 -0.57 -13.52
C ALA A 188 13.66 0.43 -12.68
N PHE A 189 14.21 0.91 -11.55
CA PHE A 189 13.59 2.02 -10.81
C PHE A 189 13.90 3.37 -11.48
N LYS A 190 15.17 3.61 -11.83
CA LYS A 190 15.63 4.78 -12.58
C LYS A 190 14.87 4.94 -13.89
N GLU A 191 14.65 3.84 -14.60
CA GLU A 191 13.83 3.81 -15.82
C GLU A 191 12.41 4.36 -15.57
N GLN A 192 11.69 3.84 -14.57
CA GLN A 192 10.33 4.30 -14.29
C GLN A 192 10.27 5.74 -13.83
N LEU A 193 11.29 6.19 -13.11
CA LEU A 193 11.40 7.57 -12.67
C LEU A 193 11.64 8.52 -13.87
N ASN A 194 12.50 8.15 -14.81
CA ASN A 194 12.68 8.91 -16.07
C ASN A 194 11.39 8.93 -16.91
N ARG A 195 10.70 7.79 -17.04
CA ARG A 195 9.41 7.73 -17.73
C ARG A 195 8.36 8.65 -17.08
N LEU A 196 8.30 8.68 -15.75
CA LEU A 196 7.43 9.61 -15.00
C LEU A 196 7.83 11.08 -15.19
N ALA A 197 9.12 11.40 -15.20
CA ALA A 197 9.63 12.75 -15.43
C ALA A 197 9.26 13.28 -16.83
N ALA A 198 9.26 12.40 -17.82
CA ALA A 198 8.96 12.74 -19.21
C ALA A 198 7.47 12.74 -19.53
N CYS A 199 6.65 12.03 -18.74
CA CYS A 199 5.25 11.79 -19.06
C CYS A 199 4.39 13.02 -18.75
N SER A 200 3.46 13.31 -19.64
CA SER A 200 2.37 14.27 -19.39
C SER A 200 1.11 13.52 -18.99
N MET A 201 0.37 14.06 -18.01
CA MET A 201 -0.92 13.53 -17.56
C MET A 201 -2.02 14.52 -17.91
N GLN A 202 -3.15 14.04 -18.41
CA GLN A 202 -4.36 14.85 -18.56
C GLN A 202 -5.47 14.19 -17.76
N ILE A 203 -6.00 14.92 -16.77
CA ILE A 203 -7.07 14.45 -15.90
C ILE A 203 -8.37 15.07 -16.41
N GLY A 204 -9.26 14.26 -16.96
CA GLY A 204 -10.62 14.66 -17.28
C GLY A 204 -11.54 14.37 -16.09
N LEU A 205 -12.29 15.38 -15.65
CA LEU A 205 -13.37 15.23 -14.69
C LEU A 205 -14.66 15.72 -15.33
N TRP A 206 -15.71 14.91 -15.25
CA TRP A 206 -17.04 15.26 -15.74
C TRP A 206 -18.07 15.19 -14.61
N ASP A 207 -18.98 16.15 -14.52
CA ASP A 207 -20.02 16.17 -13.49
C ASP A 207 -21.26 15.33 -13.88
N GLY A 208 -21.31 14.85 -15.12
CA GLY A 208 -22.43 14.08 -15.65
C GLY A 208 -23.64 14.90 -16.10
N LYS A 209 -23.51 16.23 -16.19
CA LYS A 209 -24.56 17.16 -16.63
C LYS A 209 -24.03 18.15 -17.67
N GLU A 210 -23.36 19.20 -17.25
CA GLU A 210 -23.02 20.37 -18.09
C GLU A 210 -21.56 20.81 -17.96
N THR A 211 -20.85 20.40 -16.90
CA THR A 211 -19.46 20.83 -16.69
C THR A 211 -18.47 19.67 -16.89
N ALA A 212 -17.60 19.83 -17.87
CA ALA A 212 -16.40 19.01 -18.05
C ALA A 212 -15.19 19.90 -17.81
N SER A 213 -14.31 19.47 -16.91
CA SER A 213 -13.02 20.12 -16.68
C SER A 213 -11.91 19.17 -17.08
N THR A 214 -11.09 19.57 -18.04
CA THR A 214 -9.88 18.85 -18.41
C THR A 214 -8.69 19.58 -17.83
N LEU A 215 -7.99 18.93 -16.91
CA LEU A 215 -6.72 19.40 -16.38
C LEU A 215 -5.58 18.76 -17.16
N THR A 216 -5.08 19.47 -18.19
CA THR A 216 -3.93 19.04 -18.99
C THR A 216 -2.65 19.50 -18.32
N VAL A 217 -2.01 18.63 -17.54
CA VAL A 217 -0.93 19.03 -16.66
C VAL A 217 0.10 17.89 -16.50
N PRO A 218 1.36 18.07 -16.93
CA PRO A 218 2.38 17.11 -16.55
C PRO A 218 2.46 17.06 -15.02
N PRO A 219 2.47 15.87 -14.39
CA PRO A 219 2.43 15.75 -12.93
C PRO A 219 3.59 16.50 -12.28
N PHE A 220 4.70 16.63 -13.00
CA PHE A 220 5.87 17.41 -12.63
C PHE A 220 6.08 18.55 -13.64
N ARG A 221 6.20 19.78 -13.15
CA ARG A 221 6.67 20.92 -13.94
C ARG A 221 8.17 20.79 -14.22
N ARG A 222 8.91 20.25 -13.25
CA ARG A 222 10.34 19.98 -13.35
C ARG A 222 10.67 18.79 -12.45
N LEU A 223 11.13 17.71 -13.06
CA LEU A 223 11.71 16.56 -12.38
C LEU A 223 13.14 16.39 -12.90
N ASP A 224 13.99 17.34 -12.53
CA ASP A 224 15.42 17.17 -12.74
C ASP A 224 15.84 16.11 -11.74
N LEU A 225 16.41 15.00 -12.20
CA LEU A 225 16.86 13.92 -11.34
C LEU A 225 18.37 13.79 -11.35
N TRP A 226 19.00 14.45 -12.31
CA TRP A 226 20.31 14.12 -12.84
C TRP A 226 20.99 15.42 -13.27
N ARG A 227 22.02 15.86 -12.55
CA ARG A 227 22.87 16.99 -12.95
C ARG A 227 24.28 16.51 -13.26
N PRO A 228 24.89 16.87 -14.40
CA PRO A 228 26.26 16.50 -14.67
C PRO A 228 27.20 17.15 -13.63
N GLN A 229 28.13 16.38 -13.10
CA GLN A 229 29.28 16.83 -12.33
C GLN A 229 30.52 16.51 -13.17
N GLY A 230 31.41 17.49 -13.31
CA GLY A 230 32.56 17.40 -14.20
C GLY A 230 33.37 16.12 -13.95
N SER A 231 33.43 15.27 -14.99
CA SER A 231 34.02 13.91 -15.09
C SER A 231 33.07 12.89 -15.72
N GLY A 232 31.80 13.25 -15.99
CA GLY A 232 30.79 12.35 -16.57
C GLY A 232 29.90 11.68 -15.51
N GLU A 233 30.08 12.04 -14.23
CA GLU A 233 29.21 11.62 -13.14
C GLU A 233 27.90 12.43 -13.13
N VAL A 234 26.80 11.78 -12.77
CA VAL A 234 25.46 12.38 -12.77
C VAL A 234 24.91 12.38 -11.34
N VAL A 235 24.67 13.57 -10.80
CA VAL A 235 24.24 13.80 -9.41
C VAL A 235 22.73 13.76 -9.30
N TRP A 236 22.24 13.01 -8.30
CA TRP A 236 20.85 12.98 -7.91
C TRP A 236 20.36 14.36 -7.45
N GLN A 237 19.26 14.83 -8.04
CA GLN A 237 18.64 16.09 -7.61
C GLN A 237 17.70 15.84 -6.43
N ARG A 238 17.79 16.72 -5.44
CA ARG A 238 17.11 16.60 -4.15
C ARG A 238 15.78 17.34 -4.10
N GLU A 239 15.33 17.88 -5.24
CA GLU A 239 14.11 18.67 -5.34
C GLU A 239 13.25 18.18 -6.51
N VAL A 240 11.96 18.01 -6.26
CA VAL A 240 10.95 17.69 -7.27
C VAL A 240 9.89 18.79 -7.28
N GLN A 241 9.60 19.36 -8.45
CA GLN A 241 8.58 20.39 -8.61
C GLN A 241 7.36 19.83 -9.35
N PHE A 242 6.25 19.74 -8.62
CA PHE A 242 4.93 19.49 -9.16
C PHE A 242 4.44 20.69 -9.97
N HIS A 243 3.61 20.42 -10.97
CA HIS A 243 2.82 21.48 -11.56
C HIS A 243 1.76 21.96 -10.57
N GLN A 244 1.55 23.27 -10.51
CA GLN A 244 0.71 23.91 -9.49
C GLN A 244 -0.71 23.33 -9.47
N ASP A 245 -1.37 23.26 -10.63
CA ASP A 245 -2.74 22.76 -10.69
C ASP A 245 -2.87 21.28 -10.29
N PHE A 246 -1.88 20.44 -10.63
CA PHE A 246 -1.87 19.04 -10.19
C PHE A 246 -1.69 18.96 -8.67
N TYR A 247 -0.79 19.77 -8.11
CA TYR A 247 -0.58 19.87 -6.67
C TYR A 247 -1.88 20.30 -5.96
N GLU A 248 -2.54 21.35 -6.44
CA GLU A 248 -3.80 21.83 -5.86
C GLU A 248 -4.91 20.78 -5.93
N SER A 249 -5.01 20.07 -7.06
CA SER A 249 -5.92 18.94 -7.21
C SER A 249 -5.58 17.80 -6.25
N LEU A 250 -4.28 17.47 -6.10
CA LEU A 250 -3.80 16.45 -5.18
C LEU A 250 -4.18 16.78 -3.73
N ILE A 251 -4.01 18.02 -3.27
CA ILE A 251 -4.38 18.41 -1.91
C ILE A 251 -5.88 18.22 -1.66
N LYS A 252 -6.73 18.51 -2.65
CA LYS A 252 -8.20 18.34 -2.55
C LYS A 252 -8.63 16.88 -2.63
N HIS A 253 -7.90 16.07 -3.38
CA HIS A 253 -8.30 14.72 -3.77
C HIS A 253 -7.31 13.63 -3.33
N ALA A 254 -6.57 13.89 -2.24
CA ALA A 254 -5.62 12.95 -1.65
C ALA A 254 -6.35 11.74 -1.03
N LEU A 255 -6.06 10.55 -1.55
CA LEU A 255 -6.50 9.29 -1.01
C LEU A 255 -5.43 8.74 -0.05
N PRO A 256 -5.74 8.54 1.25
CA PRO A 256 -4.81 7.91 2.17
C PRO A 256 -4.69 6.41 1.90
N VAL A 257 -3.47 5.88 2.04
CA VAL A 257 -3.09 4.49 1.82
C VAL A 257 -2.16 4.04 2.94
N ASP A 258 -2.41 2.87 3.53
CA ASP A 258 -1.46 2.27 4.47
C ASP A 258 -0.23 1.74 3.72
N ILE A 259 0.95 2.30 4.02
CA ILE A 259 2.20 1.94 3.36
C ILE A 259 2.60 0.47 3.62
N ARG A 260 2.21 -0.10 4.76
CA ARG A 260 2.49 -1.50 5.10
C ARG A 260 1.80 -2.40 4.09
N ALA A 261 0.52 -2.12 3.78
CA ALA A 261 -0.24 -2.83 2.77
C ALA A 261 0.30 -2.62 1.35
N ALA A 262 0.63 -1.38 0.98
CA ALA A 262 1.22 -1.09 -0.33
C ALA A 262 2.54 -1.85 -0.54
N ARG A 263 3.40 -1.90 0.50
CA ARG A 263 4.62 -2.71 0.49
C ARG A 263 4.31 -4.20 0.35
N ALA A 264 3.33 -4.74 1.08
CA ALA A 264 2.93 -6.15 1.00
C ALA A 264 2.39 -6.57 -0.39
N LEU A 265 1.91 -5.62 -1.17
CA LEU A 265 1.34 -5.82 -2.51
C LEU A 265 2.26 -5.32 -3.64
N SER A 266 3.45 -4.79 -3.33
CA SER A 266 4.38 -4.16 -4.27
C SER A 266 4.87 -5.02 -5.44
N GLY A 267 4.67 -6.34 -5.37
CA GLY A 267 5.02 -7.27 -6.45
C GLY A 267 4.04 -7.27 -7.63
N SER A 268 2.85 -6.68 -7.49
CA SER A 268 1.83 -6.66 -8.55
C SER A 268 1.20 -5.29 -8.69
N ALA A 269 1.30 -4.73 -9.90
CA ALA A 269 0.67 -3.45 -10.24
C ALA A 269 -0.87 -3.50 -10.09
N ARG A 270 -1.50 -4.62 -10.45
CA ARG A 270 -2.95 -4.79 -10.32
C ARG A 270 -3.39 -4.94 -8.87
N LYS A 271 -2.59 -5.57 -8.00
CA LYS A 271 -2.88 -5.61 -6.55
C LYS A 271 -2.81 -4.21 -5.91
N LEU A 272 -1.86 -3.37 -6.33
CA LEU A 272 -1.80 -1.97 -5.89
C LEU A 272 -3.01 -1.17 -6.36
N ASP A 273 -3.42 -1.31 -7.63
CA ASP A 273 -4.63 -0.63 -8.11
C ASP A 273 -5.88 -1.11 -7.38
N LEU A 274 -5.99 -2.42 -7.10
CA LEU A 274 -7.09 -2.95 -6.28
C LEU A 274 -7.09 -2.37 -4.87
N LEU A 275 -5.93 -2.23 -4.22
CA LEU A 275 -5.78 -1.58 -2.92
C LEU A 275 -6.29 -0.14 -2.97
N PHE A 276 -5.81 0.65 -3.93
CA PHE A 276 -6.19 2.07 -4.05
C PHE A 276 -7.67 2.21 -4.41
N TRP A 277 -8.14 1.43 -5.38
CA TRP A 277 -9.52 1.47 -5.84
C TRP A 277 -10.50 1.05 -4.73
N ALA A 278 -10.21 -0.03 -4.00
CA ALA A 278 -11.05 -0.47 -2.88
C ALA A 278 -11.06 0.58 -1.76
N GLY A 279 -9.90 1.17 -1.45
CA GLY A 279 -9.77 2.24 -0.45
C GLY A 279 -10.60 3.48 -0.80
N TYR A 280 -10.62 3.85 -2.08
CA TYR A 280 -11.48 4.93 -2.57
C TYR A 280 -12.97 4.54 -2.55
N ARG A 281 -13.30 3.38 -3.14
CA ARG A 281 -14.69 3.01 -3.44
C ARG A 281 -15.49 2.70 -2.19
N LEU A 282 -14.93 1.91 -1.26
CA LEU A 282 -15.62 1.49 -0.05
C LEU A 282 -15.93 2.67 0.88
N ARG A 283 -15.09 3.72 0.88
CA ARG A 283 -15.31 4.92 1.69
C ARG A 283 -16.58 5.69 1.31
N ALA A 284 -16.99 5.64 0.06
CA ALA A 284 -18.15 6.37 -0.46
C ALA A 284 -19.37 5.46 -0.73
N LEU A 285 -19.25 4.15 -0.51
CA LEU A 285 -20.27 3.19 -0.90
C LEU A 285 -21.42 3.12 0.11
N GLN A 286 -22.61 3.58 -0.30
CA GLN A 286 -23.81 3.60 0.55
C GLN A 286 -24.74 2.39 0.37
N ARG A 287 -24.64 1.70 -0.76
CA ARG A 287 -25.48 0.54 -1.11
C ARG A 287 -24.63 -0.54 -1.77
N PRO A 288 -25.01 -1.82 -1.72
CA PRO A 288 -24.31 -2.88 -2.42
C PRO A 288 -24.11 -2.54 -3.90
N LEU A 289 -22.88 -2.72 -4.38
CA LEU A 289 -22.49 -2.49 -5.78
C LEU A 289 -22.09 -3.82 -6.40
N ARG A 290 -22.75 -4.17 -7.50
CA ARG A 290 -22.34 -5.28 -8.35
C ARG A 290 -21.56 -4.78 -9.55
N LEU A 291 -20.39 -5.38 -9.78
CA LEU A 291 -19.59 -5.21 -10.98
C LEU A 291 -19.56 -6.53 -11.74
N THR A 292 -19.95 -6.50 -13.02
CA THR A 292 -19.85 -7.69 -13.87
C THR A 292 -18.39 -7.98 -14.23
N TRP A 293 -18.11 -9.21 -14.69
CA TRP A 293 -16.78 -9.53 -15.21
C TRP A 293 -16.36 -8.66 -16.40
N ASP A 294 -17.30 -8.13 -17.18
CA ASP A 294 -17.02 -7.17 -18.26
C ASP A 294 -16.57 -5.82 -17.68
N ASN A 295 -17.28 -5.29 -16.67
CA ASN A 295 -16.85 -4.05 -16.00
C ASN A 295 -15.45 -4.20 -15.39
N LEU A 296 -15.20 -5.34 -14.73
CA LEU A 296 -13.89 -5.63 -14.11
C LEU A 296 -12.79 -5.77 -15.16
N HIS A 297 -13.07 -6.40 -16.31
CA HIS A 297 -12.10 -6.55 -17.38
C HIS A 297 -11.76 -5.21 -18.03
N LYS A 298 -12.76 -4.36 -18.28
CA LYS A 298 -12.53 -2.99 -18.76
C LYS A 298 -11.65 -2.16 -17.82
N GLN A 299 -11.79 -2.38 -16.51
CA GLN A 299 -11.07 -1.60 -15.51
C GLN A 299 -9.68 -2.16 -15.15
N PHE A 300 -9.58 -3.48 -14.93
CA PHE A 300 -8.40 -4.15 -14.40
C PHE A 300 -7.79 -5.17 -15.38
N GLY A 301 -8.37 -5.31 -16.57
CA GLY A 301 -7.82 -6.12 -17.65
C GLY A 301 -6.62 -5.43 -18.29
N ALA A 302 -5.73 -6.23 -18.88
CA ALA A 302 -4.81 -5.74 -19.89
C ALA A 302 -5.51 -5.87 -21.25
N ASP A 303 -5.23 -4.95 -22.16
CA ASP A 303 -5.90 -4.83 -23.46
C ASP A 303 -5.82 -6.12 -24.32
N ASN A 304 -4.90 -7.03 -24.02
CA ASN A 304 -4.69 -8.30 -24.74
C ASN A 304 -5.07 -9.57 -23.95
N ALA A 305 -5.63 -9.46 -22.74
CA ALA A 305 -5.93 -10.63 -21.92
C ALA A 305 -7.33 -11.20 -22.22
N SER A 306 -7.41 -12.50 -22.53
CA SER A 306 -8.70 -13.21 -22.64
C SER A 306 -9.53 -13.04 -21.36
N GLN A 307 -10.86 -12.99 -21.47
CA GLN A 307 -11.71 -12.81 -20.30
C GLN A 307 -11.55 -13.96 -19.29
N ARG A 308 -11.32 -15.20 -19.75
CA ARG A 308 -11.08 -16.37 -18.88
C ARG A 308 -9.80 -16.23 -18.07
N SER A 309 -8.67 -15.96 -18.74
CA SER A 309 -7.37 -15.80 -18.05
C SER A 309 -7.37 -14.58 -17.13
N PHE A 310 -8.07 -13.51 -17.51
CA PHE A 310 -8.30 -12.36 -16.64
C PHE A 310 -9.06 -12.74 -15.36
N ARG A 311 -10.20 -13.46 -15.45
CA ARG A 311 -10.97 -13.88 -14.26
C ARG A 311 -10.11 -14.66 -13.28
N GLN A 312 -9.28 -15.59 -13.76
CA GLN A 312 -8.37 -16.36 -12.92
C GLN A 312 -7.32 -15.47 -12.24
N ALA A 313 -6.67 -14.60 -13.01
CA ALA A 313 -5.63 -13.72 -12.48
C ALA A 313 -6.20 -12.67 -11.50
N PHE A 314 -7.39 -12.15 -11.78
CA PHE A 314 -8.11 -11.21 -10.93
C PHE A 314 -8.50 -11.85 -9.59
N LYS A 315 -9.03 -13.09 -9.61
CA LYS A 315 -9.33 -13.87 -8.39
C LYS A 315 -8.10 -14.01 -7.51
N ALA A 316 -6.96 -14.39 -8.08
CA ALA A 316 -5.71 -14.54 -7.36
C ALA A 316 -5.20 -13.20 -6.78
N ASP A 317 -5.35 -12.11 -7.53
CA ASP A 317 -4.92 -10.79 -7.06
C ASP A 317 -5.81 -10.25 -5.95
N LEU A 318 -7.14 -10.37 -6.08
CA LEU A 318 -8.07 -9.99 -5.03
C LEU A 318 -7.85 -10.83 -3.77
N ALA A 319 -7.63 -12.15 -3.90
CA ALA A 319 -7.27 -13.00 -2.77
C ALA A 319 -6.04 -12.46 -2.03
N GLY A 320 -5.01 -12.01 -2.76
CA GLY A 320 -3.84 -11.37 -2.15
C GLY A 320 -4.16 -10.08 -1.39
N VAL A 321 -5.14 -9.28 -1.81
CA VAL A 321 -5.60 -8.10 -1.06
C VAL A 321 -6.39 -8.52 0.19
N LEU A 322 -7.28 -9.51 0.06
CA LEU A 322 -8.09 -10.02 1.17
C LEU A 322 -7.25 -10.79 2.21
N GLU A 323 -6.10 -11.34 1.84
CA GLU A 323 -5.14 -11.90 2.81
C GLU A 323 -4.57 -10.83 3.76
N VAL A 324 -4.48 -9.57 3.31
CA VAL A 324 -4.04 -8.42 4.13
C VAL A 324 -5.21 -7.78 4.85
N PHE A 325 -6.40 -7.74 4.23
CA PHE A 325 -7.61 -7.17 4.81
C PHE A 325 -8.79 -8.14 4.69
N PRO A 326 -8.87 -9.17 5.56
CA PRO A 326 -9.88 -10.22 5.46
C PRO A 326 -11.31 -9.74 5.74
N ARG A 327 -11.43 -8.60 6.43
CA ARG A 327 -12.72 -7.98 6.79
C ARG A 327 -13.31 -7.11 5.68
N LEU A 328 -12.64 -6.95 4.53
CA LEU A 328 -13.21 -6.16 3.44
C LEU A 328 -14.48 -6.83 2.91
N PRO A 329 -15.59 -6.08 2.77
CA PRO A 329 -16.88 -6.64 2.36
C PRO A 329 -16.94 -6.81 0.83
N ILE A 330 -16.00 -7.57 0.27
CA ILE A 330 -15.85 -7.83 -1.16
C ILE A 330 -15.94 -9.33 -1.39
N THR A 331 -16.88 -9.75 -2.24
CA THR A 331 -17.08 -11.17 -2.59
C THR A 331 -17.11 -11.36 -4.10
N LEU A 332 -16.64 -12.52 -4.56
CA LEU A 332 -16.70 -12.92 -5.97
C LEU A 332 -17.72 -14.03 -6.18
N ASP A 333 -18.41 -13.98 -7.32
CA ASP A 333 -19.30 -15.05 -7.78
C ASP A 333 -19.15 -15.27 -9.30
N GLU A 334 -20.03 -16.08 -9.87
CA GLU A 334 -20.02 -16.39 -11.30
C GLU A 334 -20.27 -15.15 -12.18
N ARG A 335 -21.04 -14.18 -11.67
CA ARG A 335 -21.44 -12.98 -12.39
C ARG A 335 -20.41 -11.86 -12.29
N GLY A 336 -19.57 -11.84 -11.25
CA GLY A 336 -18.49 -10.86 -11.09
C GLY A 336 -18.12 -10.64 -9.63
N MET A 337 -18.12 -9.38 -9.21
CA MET A 337 -17.75 -8.94 -7.86
C MET A 337 -18.89 -8.15 -7.24
N VAL A 338 -19.10 -8.34 -5.94
CA VAL A 338 -20.01 -7.55 -5.11
C VAL A 338 -19.21 -6.85 -4.03
N LEU A 339 -19.47 -5.56 -3.86
CA LEU A 339 -19.00 -4.77 -2.75
C LEU A 339 -20.21 -4.42 -1.90
N ASN A 340 -20.17 -4.71 -0.61
CA ASN A 340 -21.16 -4.22 0.33
C ASN A 340 -20.62 -2.97 1.06
N PRO A 341 -21.50 -2.08 1.58
CA PRO A 341 -21.08 -1.00 2.45
C PRO A 341 -20.23 -1.53 3.61
N ALA A 342 -19.08 -0.89 3.84
CA ALA A 342 -18.16 -1.29 4.91
C ALA A 342 -18.47 -0.53 6.20
N ASP A 343 -18.39 -1.22 7.33
CA ASP A 343 -18.25 -0.56 8.61
C ASP A 343 -16.94 0.26 8.63
N PRO A 344 -16.89 1.45 9.26
CA PRO A 344 -15.67 2.26 9.33
C PRO A 344 -14.44 1.50 9.84
N SER A 345 -14.62 0.50 10.71
CA SER A 345 -13.53 -0.33 11.25
C SER A 345 -13.00 -1.37 10.24
N ALA A 346 -13.77 -1.68 9.19
CA ALA A 346 -13.42 -2.61 8.13
C ALA A 346 -12.76 -1.93 6.91
N LEU A 347 -12.69 -0.60 6.89
CA LEU A 347 -11.99 0.13 5.83
C LEU A 347 -10.48 -0.07 5.91
N ILE A 348 -9.82 -0.08 4.74
CA ILE A 348 -8.35 -0.16 4.60
C ILE A 348 -7.65 0.92 5.41
N VAL A 349 -8.19 2.14 5.39
CA VAL A 349 -7.79 3.23 6.28
C VAL A 349 -9.05 3.72 6.99
N PRO A 350 -9.22 3.38 8.29
CA PRO A 350 -10.35 3.87 9.06
C PRO A 350 -10.36 5.40 9.12
N PRO A 351 -11.53 6.05 9.05
CA PRO A 351 -11.61 7.49 9.25
C PRO A 351 -11.14 7.81 10.67
N LYS A 352 -10.45 8.94 10.85
CA LYS A 352 -10.13 9.44 12.21
C LYS A 352 -11.41 9.44 13.02
N ALA A 353 -11.42 8.76 14.17
CA ALA A 353 -12.53 8.81 15.09
C ALA A 353 -12.73 10.28 15.49
N ILE A 354 -13.72 10.94 14.90
CA ILE A 354 -14.17 12.25 15.38
C ILE A 354 -14.73 11.95 16.76
N GLY A 355 -14.03 12.39 17.80
CA GLY A 355 -14.32 12.02 19.18
C GLY A 355 -15.81 12.09 19.49
N LEU A 356 -16.38 10.94 19.84
CA LEU A 356 -17.69 10.78 20.48
C LEU A 356 -17.84 11.63 21.77
N ALA A 357 -16.78 12.32 22.21
CA ALA A 357 -16.76 13.27 23.32
C ALA A 357 -17.66 14.50 23.13
N ARG A 358 -18.04 14.88 21.89
CA ARG A 358 -18.94 16.04 21.70
C ARG A 358 -20.42 15.76 21.95
N LYS A 359 -20.84 14.49 22.01
CA LYS A 359 -22.26 14.13 22.22
C LYS A 359 -22.64 13.92 23.69
N LYS A 360 -21.66 13.69 24.58
CA LYS A 360 -21.89 13.60 26.04
C LYS A 360 -21.87 14.94 26.78
N ARG A 361 -21.35 16.02 26.15
CA ARG A 361 -21.30 17.36 26.76
C ARG A 361 -22.55 18.21 26.55
N ASN A 362 -23.47 17.79 25.68
CA ASN A 362 -24.76 18.47 25.47
C ASN A 362 -25.93 17.65 26.05
N ALA A 363 -25.64 16.66 26.88
CA ALA A 363 -26.62 15.81 27.56
C ALA A 363 -26.31 15.68 29.07
N ALA A 364 -25.56 16.64 29.62
CA ALA A 364 -25.30 16.80 31.04
C ALA A 364 -25.82 18.17 31.49
#